data_AF-I1CRM6-F1
#
_entry.id   AF-I1CRM6-F1
#
_cell.length_a   1.000
_cell.length_b   1.000
_cell.length_c   1.000
_cell.angle_alpha   90.00
_cell.angle_beta   90.00
_cell.angle_gamma   90.00
#
_symmetry.space_group_name_H-M   'P 1'
#
loop_
_entity.id
_entity.type
_entity.pdbx_description
1 polymer ?
#
loop_
_entity_poly.entity_id
_entity_poly.type
_entity_poly.pdbx_seq_one_letter_code
_entity_poly.pdbx_strand_id
1 'polypeptide(L)'
;MQDFNSLDSTLFQKKITKQKIIDCLNCKVPNDGKYYRVRLLVDVDSNVHIEYTQLPNPSFSYESLEDAANSEPCCNIVLDKEPILEKPNNPFVIHKTTRRGMYDKSRERTSCDWHAALDKPFDVVLWNERGEITETSIANIAIRVCEDGKKIGRLFASIHYFIRRDKR
;
A
#
# COMPACT_ATOMS: atom_id res chain seq x y z
N MET A 1 1.72 22.45 -1.50
CA MET A 1 1.99 21.07 -1.96
C MET A 1 3.49 20.91 -1.90
N GLN A 2 4.03 20.33 -0.82
CA GLN A 2 5.47 20.18 -0.65
C GLN A 2 6.02 19.31 -1.79
N ASP A 3 7.05 19.84 -2.45
CA ASP A 3 7.66 19.28 -3.64
C ASP A 3 8.37 17.96 -3.28
N PHE A 4 8.26 16.93 -4.11
CA PHE A 4 8.84 15.59 -3.88
C PHE A 4 10.35 15.62 -3.56
N ASN A 5 11.00 16.76 -3.89
CA ASN A 5 12.40 17.08 -3.63
C ASN A 5 12.74 17.35 -2.16
N SER A 6 11.77 17.56 -1.27
CA SER A 6 12.04 17.84 0.14
C SER A 6 12.21 16.58 1.00
N LEU A 7 12.07 15.39 0.42
CA LEU A 7 12.03 14.14 1.19
C LEU A 7 13.41 13.57 1.49
N ASP A 8 14.36 13.63 0.55
CA ASP A 8 15.79 13.43 0.77
C ASP A 8 16.52 13.59 -0.60
N SER A 9 17.35 14.61 -0.77
CA SER A 9 18.10 14.81 -2.02
C SER A 9 19.18 13.74 -2.26
N THR A 10 19.42 12.85 -1.30
CA THR A 10 20.40 11.77 -1.39
C THR A 10 19.84 10.47 -1.99
N LEU A 11 18.52 10.31 -2.10
CA LEU A 11 17.92 9.04 -2.56
C LEU A 11 18.07 8.78 -4.07
N PHE A 12 18.17 9.84 -4.88
CA PHE A 12 18.29 9.71 -6.34
C PHE A 12 19.37 10.66 -6.87
N GLN A 13 20.28 10.12 -7.70
CA GLN A 13 21.40 10.90 -8.27
C GLN A 13 20.92 12.04 -9.18
N LYS A 14 19.80 11.85 -9.87
CA LYS A 14 19.19 12.85 -10.76
C LYS A 14 17.77 13.18 -10.32
N LYS A 15 17.46 14.47 -10.35
CA LYS A 15 16.10 14.96 -10.08
C LYS A 15 15.12 14.43 -11.12
N ILE A 16 14.05 13.80 -10.66
CA ILE A 16 12.93 13.39 -11.51
C ILE A 16 11.85 14.46 -11.42
N THR A 17 11.46 15.03 -12.57
CA THR A 17 10.42 16.05 -12.61
C THR A 17 9.04 15.40 -12.66
N LYS A 18 8.05 16.06 -12.06
CA LYS A 18 6.64 15.68 -12.18
C LYS A 18 6.20 15.57 -13.64
N GLN A 19 6.67 16.48 -14.50
CA GLN A 19 6.32 16.46 -15.92
C GLN A 19 6.85 15.19 -16.62
N LYS A 20 8.11 14.81 -16.38
CA LYS A 20 8.68 13.56 -16.92
C LYS A 20 7.83 12.34 -16.53
N ILE A 21 7.37 12.27 -15.28
CA ILE A 21 6.49 11.19 -14.82
C ILE A 21 5.15 11.20 -15.57
N ILE A 22 4.51 12.37 -15.71
CA ILE A 22 3.24 12.53 -16.43
C ILE A 22 3.40 12.10 -17.90
N ASP A 23 4.48 12.53 -18.56
CA ASP A 23 4.76 12.18 -19.95
C ASP A 23 4.96 10.68 -20.12
N CYS A 24 5.72 10.05 -19.23
CA CYS A 24 5.90 8.59 -19.24
C CYS A 24 4.56 7.85 -19.04
N LEU A 25 3.71 8.31 -18.11
CA LEU A 25 2.40 7.70 -17.86
C LEU A 25 1.47 7.84 -19.06
N ASN A 26 1.35 9.03 -19.65
CA ASN A 26 0.50 9.27 -20.81
C ASN A 26 0.99 8.51 -22.06
N CYS A 27 2.30 8.28 -22.18
CA CYS A 27 2.89 7.53 -23.29
C CYS A 27 2.68 6.01 -23.14
N LYS A 28 2.80 5.47 -21.93
CA LYS A 28 2.81 4.01 -21.71
C LYS A 28 1.46 3.42 -21.31
N VAL A 29 0.63 4.14 -20.55
CA VAL A 29 -0.63 3.60 -20.02
C VAL A 29 -1.79 3.94 -20.96
N PRO A 30 -2.59 2.97 -21.43
CA PRO A 30 -3.74 3.24 -22.28
C PRO A 30 -4.75 4.18 -21.61
N ASN A 31 -5.31 5.09 -22.40
CA ASN A 31 -6.38 6.00 -21.99
C ASN A 31 -7.66 5.67 -22.75
N ASP A 32 -8.13 4.43 -22.63
CA ASP A 32 -9.29 3.88 -23.34
C ASP A 32 -10.55 3.74 -22.46
N GLY A 33 -10.56 4.41 -21.29
CA GLY A 33 -11.67 4.36 -20.35
C GLY A 33 -11.74 3.09 -19.50
N LYS A 34 -10.81 2.14 -19.67
CA LYS A 34 -10.72 0.94 -18.83
C LYS A 34 -9.91 1.18 -17.55
N TYR A 35 -9.96 0.20 -16.65
CA TYR A 35 -9.27 0.23 -15.37
C TYR A 35 -7.93 -0.49 -15.47
N TYR A 36 -6.88 0.09 -14.89
CA TYR A 36 -5.54 -0.48 -14.90
C TYR A 36 -4.89 -0.39 -13.52
N ARG A 37 -4.23 -1.47 -13.10
CA ARG A 37 -3.24 -1.43 -12.04
C ARG A 37 -1.94 -0.92 -12.66
N VAL A 38 -1.51 0.28 -12.26
CA VAL A 38 -0.27 0.88 -12.76
C VAL A 38 0.82 0.74 -11.70
N ARG A 39 1.98 0.19 -12.08
CA ARG A 39 3.20 0.18 -11.27
C ARG A 39 4.19 1.15 -11.89
N LEU A 40 4.50 2.22 -11.16
CA LEU A 40 5.57 3.15 -11.49
C LEU A 40 6.77 2.79 -10.63
N LEU A 41 7.89 2.44 -11.26
CA LEU A 41 9.15 2.13 -10.62
C LEU A 41 10.20 3.17 -11.01
N VAL A 42 11.04 3.51 -10.06
CA VAL A 42 12.20 4.37 -10.24
C VAL A 42 13.43 3.62 -9.75
N ASP A 43 14.45 3.50 -10.60
CA ASP A 43 15.73 2.89 -10.22
C ASP A 43 16.72 3.91 -9.64
N VAL A 44 17.89 3.43 -9.23
CA VAL A 44 18.95 4.26 -8.61
C VAL A 44 19.55 5.30 -9.57
N ASP A 45 19.41 5.09 -10.88
CA ASP A 45 19.89 5.99 -11.94
C ASP A 45 18.81 7.00 -12.40
N SER A 46 17.68 7.03 -11.68
CA SER A 46 16.51 7.87 -11.97
C SER A 46 15.80 7.55 -13.28
N ASN A 47 15.90 6.30 -13.76
CA ASN A 47 15.11 5.79 -14.86
C ASN A 47 13.70 5.43 -14.39
N VAL A 48 12.70 5.76 -15.21
CA VAL A 48 11.29 5.51 -14.90
C VAL A 48 10.80 4.31 -15.70
N HIS A 49 10.39 3.26 -14.99
CA HIS A 49 9.76 2.07 -15.56
C HIS A 49 8.28 2.09 -15.21
N ILE A 50 7.43 1.81 -16.20
CA ILE A 50 5.98 1.75 -16.00
C ILE A 50 5.53 0.39 -16.51
N GLU A 51 4.87 -0.34 -15.63
CA GLU A 51 4.14 -1.56 -15.95
C GLU A 51 2.67 -1.29 -15.68
N TYR A 52 1.79 -1.92 -16.46
CA TYR A 52 0.36 -1.87 -16.19
C TYR A 52 -0.29 -3.21 -16.51
N THR A 53 -1.37 -3.51 -15.81
CA THR A 53 -2.20 -4.67 -16.05
C THR A 53 -3.65 -4.21 -16.08
N GLN A 54 -4.39 -4.60 -17.11
CA GLN A 54 -5.82 -4.30 -17.19
C GLN A 54 -6.53 -5.00 -16.03
N LEU A 55 -7.38 -4.26 -15.33
CA LEU A 55 -8.27 -4.77 -14.29
C LEU A 55 -9.66 -4.98 -14.87
N PRO A 56 -10.45 -5.92 -14.34
CA PRO A 56 -11.87 -5.97 -14.60
C PRO A 56 -12.54 -4.67 -14.12
N ASN A 57 -13.73 -4.39 -14.63
CA ASN A 57 -14.55 -3.32 -14.08
C ASN A 57 -14.79 -3.59 -12.59
N PRO A 58 -14.61 -2.59 -11.72
CA PRO A 58 -14.85 -2.77 -10.29
C PRO A 58 -16.31 -3.18 -10.08
N SER A 59 -16.50 -4.33 -9.46
CA SER A 59 -17.83 -4.88 -9.15
C SER A 59 -18.47 -4.22 -7.92
N PHE A 60 -17.67 -3.52 -7.10
CA PHE A 60 -18.09 -2.90 -5.85
C PHE A 60 -17.46 -1.52 -5.71
N SER A 61 -18.21 -0.61 -5.09
CA SER A 61 -17.74 0.67 -4.56
C SER A 61 -18.40 0.85 -3.20
N TYR A 62 -17.64 1.34 -2.23
CA TYR A 62 -18.14 1.61 -0.89
C TYR A 62 -18.19 3.12 -0.66
N GLU A 63 -19.32 3.61 -0.16
CA GLU A 63 -19.50 5.04 0.15
C GLU A 63 -18.89 5.41 1.51
N SER A 64 -18.65 4.42 2.38
CA SER A 64 -18.02 4.62 3.69
C SER A 64 -17.14 3.44 4.12
N LEU A 65 -16.26 3.68 5.10
CA LEU A 65 -15.51 2.61 5.78
C LEU A 65 -16.43 1.65 6.53
N GLU A 66 -17.63 2.10 6.91
CA GLU A 66 -18.62 1.25 7.56
C GLU A 66 -19.25 0.27 6.59
N ASP A 67 -19.61 0.73 5.40
CA ASP A 67 -20.15 -0.13 4.36
C ASP A 67 -19.11 -1.16 3.91
N ALA A 68 -17.86 -0.74 3.75
CA ALA A 68 -16.75 -1.64 3.42
C ALA A 68 -16.56 -2.72 4.50
N ALA A 69 -16.55 -2.34 5.78
CA ALA A 69 -16.33 -3.27 6.90
C ALA A 69 -17.48 -4.27 7.11
N ASN A 70 -18.69 -3.93 6.66
CA ASN A 70 -19.86 -4.80 6.74
C ASN A 70 -20.11 -5.60 5.45
N SER A 71 -19.26 -5.43 4.43
CA SER A 71 -19.44 -6.09 3.13
C SER A 71 -18.87 -7.49 3.09
N GLU A 72 -19.54 -8.40 2.38
CA GLU A 72 -19.00 -9.72 2.07
C GLU A 72 -18.54 -9.79 0.61
N PRO A 73 -17.49 -10.58 0.31
CA PRO A 73 -16.70 -11.36 1.27
C PRO A 73 -15.54 -10.56 1.90
N CYS A 74 -15.26 -10.80 3.18
CA CYS A 74 -14.10 -10.25 3.88
C CYS A 74 -12.85 -11.11 3.60
N CYS A 75 -11.73 -10.45 3.28
CA CYS A 75 -10.44 -11.14 3.18
C CYS A 75 -9.96 -11.58 4.57
N ASN A 76 -9.43 -12.79 4.68
CA ASN A 76 -8.83 -13.29 5.92
C ASN A 76 -7.43 -12.69 6.11
N ILE A 77 -7.20 -12.04 7.24
CA ILE A 77 -5.89 -11.48 7.62
C ILE A 77 -5.45 -12.06 8.96
N VAL A 78 -4.13 -12.21 9.14
CA VAL A 78 -3.54 -12.86 10.33
C VAL A 78 -2.47 -11.99 10.97
N LEU A 79 -2.32 -12.04 12.29
CA LEU A 79 -1.23 -11.36 12.99
C LEU A 79 0.07 -12.15 12.84
N ASP A 80 1.18 -11.47 12.51
CA ASP A 80 2.50 -12.09 12.50
C ASP A 80 2.89 -12.57 13.91
N LYS A 81 3.59 -13.71 13.98
CA LYS A 81 4.09 -14.28 15.23
C LYS A 81 5.36 -13.58 15.71
N GLU A 82 6.03 -12.85 14.83
CA GLU A 82 7.27 -12.12 15.13
C GLU A 82 7.10 -10.63 14.87
N PRO A 83 7.69 -9.76 15.72
CA PRO A 83 7.68 -8.33 15.47
C PRO A 83 8.59 -7.97 14.29
N ILE A 84 8.30 -6.82 13.67
CA ILE A 84 9.27 -6.15 12.81
C ILE A 84 10.38 -5.56 13.68
N LEU A 85 11.63 -5.91 13.35
CA LEU A 85 12.83 -5.44 14.04
C LEU A 85 13.44 -4.20 13.37
N GLU A 86 12.83 -3.72 12.28
CA GLU A 86 13.33 -2.57 11.55
C GLU A 86 13.05 -1.28 12.33
N LYS A 87 14.04 -0.39 12.35
CA LYS A 87 13.91 0.89 13.03
C LYS A 87 12.86 1.77 12.33
N PRO A 88 12.07 2.58 13.05
CA PRO A 88 11.08 3.47 12.44
C PRO A 88 11.66 4.47 11.43
N ASN A 89 12.94 4.81 11.54
CA ASN A 89 13.65 5.69 10.60
C ASN A 89 14.35 4.95 9.46
N ASN A 90 14.15 3.63 9.32
CA ASN A 90 14.67 2.88 8.19
C ASN A 90 13.97 3.34 6.89
N PRO A 91 14.71 3.81 5.86
CA PRO A 91 14.16 4.21 4.57
C PRO A 91 13.24 3.17 3.92
N PHE A 92 13.51 1.87 4.14
CA PHE A 92 12.73 0.76 3.56
C PHE A 92 11.40 0.50 4.28
N VAL A 93 11.18 1.12 5.46
CA VAL A 93 9.91 1.11 6.19
C VAL A 93 9.09 2.36 5.86
N ILE A 94 9.73 3.53 5.79
CA ILE A 94 9.04 4.80 5.53
C ILE A 94 8.68 5.02 4.05
N HIS A 95 9.40 4.38 3.13
CA HIS A 95 9.18 4.53 1.69
C HIS A 95 8.79 3.21 1.05
N LYS A 96 7.85 3.29 0.10
CA LYS A 96 7.47 2.14 -0.72
C LYS A 96 8.59 1.82 -1.72
N THR A 97 9.37 0.78 -1.42
CA THR A 97 10.45 0.30 -2.29
C THR A 97 10.17 -1.13 -2.78
N THR A 98 11.00 -1.62 -3.70
CA THR A 98 11.01 -3.03 -4.12
C THR A 98 11.78 -3.93 -3.15
N ARG A 99 12.56 -3.38 -2.21
CA ARG A 99 13.24 -4.14 -1.16
C ARG A 99 12.24 -4.50 -0.07
N ARG A 100 11.60 -5.65 -0.21
CA ARG A 100 10.46 -6.07 0.61
C ARG A 100 10.73 -7.28 1.53
N GLY A 101 12.00 -7.65 1.72
CA GLY A 101 12.37 -8.87 2.45
C GLY A 101 11.78 -9.01 3.86
N MET A 102 11.54 -7.92 4.59
CA MET A 102 10.84 -7.96 5.88
C MET A 102 9.38 -8.44 5.69
N TYR A 103 8.65 -7.79 4.78
CA TYR A 103 7.26 -8.12 4.46
C TYR A 103 7.13 -9.54 3.88
N ASP A 104 8.08 -9.95 3.03
CA ASP A 104 8.05 -11.27 2.38
C ASP A 104 8.27 -12.39 3.41
N LYS A 105 9.20 -12.20 4.36
CA LYS A 105 9.39 -13.13 5.50
C LYS A 105 8.14 -13.26 6.37
N SER A 106 7.48 -12.15 6.67
CA SER A 106 6.21 -12.15 7.41
C SER A 106 5.15 -12.99 6.70
N ARG A 107 4.97 -12.76 5.38
CA ARG A 107 4.01 -13.53 4.57
C ARG A 107 4.36 -15.02 4.52
N GLU A 108 5.63 -15.37 4.42
CA GLU A 108 6.11 -16.76 4.43
C GLU A 108 5.78 -17.44 5.77
N ARG A 109 6.12 -16.82 6.91
CA ARG A 109 5.82 -17.35 8.26
C ARG A 109 4.33 -17.59 8.48
N THR A 110 3.48 -16.77 7.89
CA THR A 110 2.02 -16.83 8.05
C THR A 110 1.31 -17.55 6.91
N SER A 111 2.05 -18.10 5.94
CA SER A 111 1.49 -18.79 4.76
C SER A 111 0.48 -17.95 3.98
N CYS A 112 0.73 -16.64 3.85
CA CYS A 112 -0.14 -15.74 3.12
C CYS A 112 0.01 -15.88 1.60
N ASP A 113 -1.12 -15.99 0.89
CA ASP A 113 -1.18 -16.09 -0.57
C ASP A 113 -1.91 -14.89 -1.19
N TRP A 114 -1.40 -14.38 -2.31
CA TRP A 114 -2.04 -13.32 -3.10
C TRP A 114 -3.36 -13.76 -3.72
N HIS A 115 -3.54 -15.06 -3.93
CA HIS A 115 -4.71 -15.69 -4.50
C HIS A 115 -5.43 -16.57 -3.48
N ALA A 116 -5.24 -16.28 -2.18
CA ALA A 116 -5.86 -17.00 -1.09
C ALA A 116 -7.39 -17.11 -1.29
N ALA A 117 -7.91 -18.33 -1.12
CA ALA A 117 -9.34 -18.51 -0.88
C ALA A 117 -9.74 -17.84 0.44
N LEU A 118 -11.04 -17.58 0.64
CA LEU A 118 -11.54 -16.82 1.80
C LEU A 118 -11.19 -17.45 3.16
N ASP A 119 -10.94 -18.76 3.20
CA ASP A 119 -10.55 -19.51 4.38
C ASP A 119 -9.03 -19.51 4.64
N LYS A 120 -8.23 -18.95 3.73
CA LYS A 120 -6.76 -18.89 3.85
C LYS A 120 -6.26 -17.46 4.10
N PRO A 121 -5.15 -17.29 4.82
CA PRO A 121 -4.56 -15.97 5.02
C PRO A 121 -4.23 -15.27 3.70
N PHE A 122 -4.84 -14.12 3.46
CA PHE A 122 -4.56 -13.26 2.31
C PHE A 122 -3.41 -12.29 2.61
N ASP A 123 -3.45 -11.70 3.81
CA ASP A 123 -2.47 -10.70 4.24
C ASP A 123 -2.11 -10.88 5.73
N VAL A 124 -0.99 -10.29 6.12
CA VAL A 124 -0.41 -10.38 7.46
C VAL A 124 -0.34 -9.00 8.09
N VAL A 125 -0.83 -8.87 9.32
CA VAL A 125 -0.75 -7.69 10.18
C VAL A 125 0.61 -7.70 10.90
N LEU A 126 1.30 -6.58 10.84
CA LEU A 126 2.66 -6.39 11.36
C LEU A 126 2.64 -5.52 12.60
N TRP A 127 3.56 -5.80 13.52
CA TRP A 127 3.70 -5.07 14.77
C TRP A 127 5.18 -4.89 15.12
N ASN A 128 5.54 -3.81 15.82
CA ASN A 128 6.93 -3.51 16.17
C ASN A 128 7.35 -4.08 17.53
N GLU A 129 8.62 -3.96 17.91
CA GLU A 129 9.15 -4.46 19.20
C GLU A 129 8.44 -3.90 20.45
N ARG A 130 7.67 -2.80 20.32
CA ARG A 130 6.86 -2.23 21.41
C ARG A 130 5.46 -2.85 21.52
N GLY A 131 5.11 -3.83 20.68
CA GLY A 131 3.75 -4.39 20.65
C GLY A 131 2.75 -3.54 19.88
N GLU A 132 3.18 -2.51 19.15
CA GLU A 132 2.28 -1.61 18.43
C GLU A 132 2.01 -2.16 17.02
N ILE A 133 0.72 -2.23 16.64
CA ILE A 133 0.31 -2.52 15.27
C ILE A 133 0.80 -1.40 14.35
N THR A 134 1.39 -1.79 13.22
CA THR A 134 1.92 -0.87 12.22
C THR A 134 1.06 -0.91 10.97
N GLU A 135 1.21 -1.90 10.11
CA GLU A 135 0.51 -2.01 8.84
C GLU A 135 0.33 -3.48 8.46
N THR A 136 -0.15 -3.76 7.25
CA THR A 136 -0.09 -5.10 6.67
C THR A 136 1.01 -5.21 5.62
N SER A 137 1.23 -6.39 5.05
CA SER A 137 2.31 -6.56 4.06
C SER A 137 2.11 -5.73 2.77
N ILE A 138 0.87 -5.35 2.44
CA ILE A 138 0.56 -4.55 1.23
C ILE A 138 -0.39 -3.39 1.43
N ALA A 139 -0.95 -3.21 2.63
CA ALA A 139 -1.93 -2.18 2.91
C ALA A 139 -1.69 -1.56 4.30
N ASN A 140 -2.32 -0.41 4.52
CA ASN A 140 -2.50 0.13 5.87
C ASN A 140 -3.71 -0.54 6.54
N ILE A 141 -3.78 -0.46 7.87
CA ILE A 141 -4.86 -1.06 8.65
C ILE A 141 -5.63 -0.01 9.44
N ALA A 142 -6.96 -0.12 9.42
CA ALA A 142 -7.86 0.67 10.25
C ALA A 142 -8.68 -0.29 11.11
N ILE A 143 -8.76 -0.03 12.41
CA ILE A 143 -9.46 -0.92 13.35
C ILE A 143 -10.64 -0.17 13.96
N ARG A 144 -11.82 -0.77 13.86
CA ARG A 144 -13.01 -0.34 14.58
C ARG A 144 -12.99 -0.99 15.96
N VAL A 145 -12.97 -0.17 17.01
CA VAL A 145 -13.09 -0.63 18.40
C VAL A 145 -14.48 -0.23 18.90
N CYS A 146 -15.14 -1.13 19.63
CA CYS A 146 -16.40 -0.83 20.32
C CYS A 146 -16.12 -0.74 21.82
N GLU A 147 -16.29 0.43 22.43
CA GLU A 147 -16.20 0.64 23.88
C GLU A 147 -17.58 1.04 24.39
N ASP A 148 -18.11 0.35 25.40
CA ASP A 148 -19.42 0.63 26.03
C ASP A 148 -20.59 0.80 25.04
N GLY A 149 -20.61 -0.01 23.97
CA GLY A 149 -21.64 0.07 22.91
C GLY A 149 -21.48 1.26 21.95
N LYS A 150 -20.46 2.11 22.12
CA LYS A 150 -20.12 3.20 21.19
C LYS A 150 -19.00 2.74 20.25
N LYS A 151 -19.20 2.98 18.95
CA LYS A 151 -18.21 2.71 17.91
C LYS A 151 -17.15 3.82 17.92
N ILE A 152 -15.90 3.48 18.22
CA ILE A 152 -14.74 4.38 18.14
C ILE A 152 -13.83 3.84 17.04
N GLY A 153 -13.73 4.56 15.92
CA GLY A 153 -12.77 4.23 14.87
C GLY A 153 -11.37 4.69 15.27
N ARG A 154 -10.38 3.79 15.31
CA ARG A 154 -8.97 4.15 15.46
C ARG A 154 -8.20 3.69 14.21
N LEU A 155 -7.63 4.65 13.50
CA LEU A 155 -6.72 4.37 12.38
C LEU A 155 -5.34 4.07 12.96
N PHE A 156 -4.85 2.86 12.74
CA PHE A 156 -3.51 2.44 13.15
C PHE A 156 -2.65 2.38 11.89
N ALA A 157 -2.02 3.52 11.59
CA ALA A 157 -1.12 3.82 10.47
C ALA A 157 -1.74 4.19 9.12
N SER A 158 -1.14 5.22 8.52
CA SER A 158 -1.35 5.68 7.16
C SER A 158 0.03 5.99 6.58
N ILE A 159 0.58 5.10 5.76
CA ILE A 159 1.69 5.46 4.89
C ILE A 159 1.04 6.18 3.70
N HIS A 160 1.08 7.51 3.77
CA HIS A 160 0.53 8.39 2.74
C HIS A 160 1.19 8.08 1.40
N TYR A 161 0.42 7.72 0.38
CA TYR A 161 0.47 8.27 -1.00
C TYR A 161 -0.69 7.66 -1.81
N PHE A 162 -1.90 8.23 -1.68
CA PHE A 162 -2.96 8.05 -2.68
C PHE A 162 -2.84 9.20 -3.70
N ILE A 163 -2.48 8.91 -4.95
CA ILE A 163 -2.71 9.86 -6.06
C ILE A 163 -4.13 9.59 -6.56
N ARG A 164 -5.10 10.31 -5.99
CA ARG A 164 -6.45 10.41 -6.58
C ARG A 164 -6.34 11.34 -7.79
N ARG A 165 -6.55 10.80 -8.99
CA ARG A 165 -6.72 11.61 -10.20
C ARG A 165 -8.21 11.94 -10.27
N ASP A 166 -8.62 13.08 -9.72
CA ASP A 166 -9.96 13.60 -9.99
C ASP A 166 -10.05 13.90 -11.49
N LYS A 167 -11.12 13.40 -12.11
CA LYS A 167 -11.47 13.71 -13.50
C LYS A 167 -11.70 15.23 -13.59
N ARG A 168 -10.98 15.89 -14.49
CA ARG A 168 -11.41 17.19 -15.02
C ARG A 168 -12.56 16.97 -15.98
#